data_AF-A0A9E2ZIV2-F1
#
_entry.id   AF-A0A9E2ZIV2-F1
#
_cell.length_a   1.000
_cell.length_b   1.000
_cell.length_c   1.000
_cell.angle_alpha   90.00
_cell.angle_beta   90.00
_cell.angle_gamma   90.00
#
_symmetry.space_group_name_H-M   'P 1'
#
loop_
_entity.id
_entity.type
_entity.pdbx_description
1 polymer ?
#
loop_
_entity_poly.entity_id
_entity_poly.type
_entity_poly.pdbx_seq_one_letter_code
_entity_poly.pdbx_strand_id
1 'polypeptide(L)'
;PRGADNFYNAERVLAAGAGRRLLDADITAESVANEVAFLLEDDRCSGAARMIAEEIAAMPATAAAVPALESLVGAGIAGQRVLSS
;
A
#
# COMPACT_ATOMS: atom_id res chain seq x y z
N PRO A 1 -13.65 -0.96 -3.71
CA PRO A 1 -12.73 0.09 -4.22
C PRO A 1 -13.54 1.14 -4.99
N ARG A 2 -13.17 2.43 -4.93
CA ARG A 2 -14.01 3.53 -5.46
C ARG A 2 -13.37 4.40 -6.55
N GLY A 3 -12.05 4.35 -6.72
CA GLY A 3 -11.35 5.14 -7.73
C GLY A 3 -9.85 5.23 -7.47
N ALA A 4 -9.16 6.07 -8.24
CA ALA A 4 -7.71 6.25 -8.16
C ALA A 4 -6.98 4.89 -8.18
N ASP A 5 -6.02 4.71 -7.30
CA ASP A 5 -5.24 3.48 -7.14
C ASP A 5 -5.96 2.40 -6.32
N ASN A 6 -7.17 2.65 -5.82
CA ASN A 6 -7.82 1.74 -4.87
C ASN A 6 -8.13 0.36 -5.49
N PHE A 7 -8.35 0.30 -6.81
CA PHE A 7 -8.52 -0.97 -7.51
C PHE A 7 -7.24 -1.79 -7.54
N TYR A 8 -6.11 -1.14 -7.85
CA TYR A 8 -4.80 -1.75 -7.84
C TYR A 8 -4.42 -2.21 -6.42
N ASN A 9 -4.59 -1.34 -5.42
CA ASN A 9 -4.27 -1.68 -4.04
C ASN A 9 -5.16 -2.80 -3.50
N ALA A 10 -6.47 -2.80 -3.82
CA ALA A 10 -7.37 -3.89 -3.43
C ALA A 10 -6.98 -5.23 -4.09
N GLU A 11 -6.54 -5.23 -5.34
CA GLU A 11 -6.03 -6.43 -6.01
C GLU A 11 -4.79 -6.98 -5.31
N ARG A 12 -3.87 -6.11 -4.87
CA ARG A 12 -2.68 -6.56 -4.13
C ARG A 12 -3.03 -7.17 -2.77
N VAL A 13 -3.96 -6.56 -2.03
CA VAL A 13 -4.44 -7.10 -0.74
C VAL A 13 -5.14 -8.45 -0.95
N LEU A 14 -5.97 -8.57 -1.99
CA LEU A 14 -6.65 -9.81 -2.35
C LEU A 14 -5.66 -10.90 -2.76
N ALA A 15 -4.70 -10.59 -3.61
CA ALA A 15 -3.68 -11.52 -4.09
C ALA A 15 -2.75 -12.00 -2.96
N ALA A 16 -2.51 -11.16 -1.94
CA ALA A 16 -1.77 -11.54 -0.74
C ALA A 16 -2.60 -12.40 0.23
N GLY A 17 -3.90 -12.58 -0.01
CA GLY A 17 -4.81 -13.28 0.91
C GLY A 17 -5.09 -12.53 2.21
N ALA A 18 -4.72 -11.25 2.28
CA ALA A 18 -4.82 -10.42 3.48
C ALA A 18 -6.14 -9.65 3.58
N GLY A 19 -7.06 -9.86 2.63
CA GLY A 19 -8.34 -9.20 2.66
C GLY A 19 -9.30 -9.69 1.58
N ARG A 20 -10.45 -9.03 1.54
CA ARG A 20 -11.56 -9.32 0.63
C ARG A 20 -11.95 -8.07 -0.13
N ARG A 21 -12.64 -8.25 -1.26
CA ARG A 21 -13.04 -7.14 -2.14
C ARG A 21 -14.51 -7.25 -2.52
N LEU A 22 -15.25 -6.18 -2.28
CA LEU A 22 -16.57 -5.93 -2.86
C LEU A 22 -16.45 -4.81 -3.91
N LEU A 23 -17.08 -5.02 -5.07
CA LEU A 23 -17.25 -3.98 -6.08
C LEU A 23 -18.55 -3.23 -5.83
N ASP A 24 -18.68 -2.02 -6.36
CA ASP A 24 -19.83 -1.15 -6.06
C ASP A 24 -21.19 -1.80 -6.37
N ALA A 25 -21.27 -2.63 -7.41
CA ALA A 25 -22.48 -3.36 -7.78
C ALA A 25 -22.87 -4.44 -6.75
N ASP A 26 -21.91 -4.92 -5.96
CA ASP A 26 -22.09 -6.04 -5.04
C ASP A 26 -22.32 -5.58 -3.60
N ILE A 27 -22.27 -4.27 -3.31
CA ILE A 27 -22.39 -3.75 -1.93
C ILE A 27 -23.83 -3.82 -1.46
N THR A 28 -24.07 -4.78 -0.57
CA THR A 28 -25.29 -4.93 0.24
C THR A 28 -24.91 -5.19 1.70
N ALA A 29 -25.83 -4.96 2.65
CA ALA A 29 -25.59 -5.27 4.06
C ALA A 29 -25.21 -6.75 4.29
N GLU A 30 -25.86 -7.66 3.56
CA GLU A 30 -25.59 -9.09 3.62
C GLU A 30 -24.19 -9.44 3.08
N SER A 31 -23.82 -8.91 1.90
CA SER A 31 -22.49 -9.13 1.33
C SER A 31 -21.38 -8.64 2.27
N VAL A 32 -21.57 -7.49 2.91
CA VAL A 32 -20.60 -6.94 3.87
C VAL A 32 -20.50 -7.84 5.09
N ALA A 33 -21.63 -8.28 5.65
CA ALA A 33 -21.64 -9.18 6.81
C ALA A 33 -20.91 -10.51 6.50
N ASN A 34 -21.16 -11.09 5.32
CA ASN A 34 -20.52 -12.35 4.91
C ASN A 34 -19.01 -12.20 4.73
N GLU A 35 -18.55 -11.14 4.08
CA GLU A 35 -17.12 -10.89 3.89
C GLU A 35 -16.42 -10.58 5.21
N VAL A 36 -17.07 -9.86 6.12
CA VAL A 36 -16.54 -9.62 7.48
C VAL A 36 -16.47 -10.91 8.29
N ALA A 37 -17.51 -11.76 8.25
CA ALA A 37 -17.49 -13.05 8.93
C ALA A 37 -16.32 -13.92 8.43
N PHE A 38 -16.14 -14.00 7.10
CA PHE A 38 -15.00 -14.71 6.51
C PHE A 38 -13.65 -14.17 7.03
N LEU A 39 -13.47 -12.83 7.04
CA LEU A 39 -12.23 -12.20 7.51
C LEU A 39 -11.92 -12.50 8.99
N LEU A 40 -12.96 -12.68 9.80
CA LEU A 40 -12.83 -12.96 11.23
C LEU A 40 -12.64 -14.45 11.53
N GLU A 41 -13.19 -15.34 10.70
CA GLU A 41 -13.15 -16.79 10.92
C GLU A 41 -11.94 -17.47 10.27
N ASP A 42 -11.40 -16.91 9.19
CA ASP A 42 -10.23 -17.48 8.50
C ASP A 42 -8.92 -16.89 9.05
N ASP A 43 -8.28 -17.61 9.97
CA ASP A 43 -6.99 -17.25 10.56
C ASP A 43 -5.87 -17.02 9.53
N ARG A 44 -6.00 -17.56 8.31
CA ARG A 44 -5.01 -17.29 7.24
C ARG A 44 -5.04 -15.83 6.82
N CYS A 45 -6.19 -15.18 6.88
CA CYS A 45 -6.33 -13.76 6.55
C CYS A 45 -5.59 -12.89 7.57
N SER A 46 -5.77 -13.16 8.87
CA SER A 46 -5.09 -12.42 9.93
C SER A 46 -3.57 -12.68 9.92
N GLY A 47 -3.15 -13.91 9.60
CA GLY A 47 -1.75 -14.26 9.37
C GLY A 47 -1.12 -13.48 8.21
N ALA A 48 -1.77 -13.44 7.05
CA ALA A 48 -1.30 -12.68 5.89
C ALA A 48 -1.24 -11.18 6.17
N ALA A 49 -2.26 -10.61 6.81
CA ALA A 49 -2.26 -9.21 7.20
C ALA A 49 -1.12 -8.88 8.18
N ARG A 50 -0.81 -9.78 9.12
CA ARG A 50 0.31 -9.60 10.06
C ARG A 50 1.68 -9.64 9.37
N MET A 51 1.88 -10.54 8.41
CA MET A 51 3.13 -10.56 7.63
C MET A 51 3.37 -9.24 6.89
N ILE A 52 2.33 -8.69 6.25
CA ILE A 52 2.41 -7.38 5.58
C ILE A 52 2.71 -6.27 6.59
N ALA A 53 2.06 -6.30 7.76
CA ALA A 53 2.30 -5.31 8.81
C ALA A 53 3.75 -5.36 9.32
N GLU A 54 4.32 -6.56 9.50
CA GLU A 54 5.71 -6.76 9.89
C GLU A 54 6.69 -6.26 8.81
N GLU A 55 6.40 -6.49 7.53
CA GLU A 55 7.17 -5.94 6.40
C GLU A 55 7.18 -4.40 6.42
N ILE A 56 6.00 -3.78 6.58
CA ILE A 56 5.86 -2.32 6.64
C ILE A 56 6.60 -1.76 7.87
N ALA A 57 6.50 -2.42 9.03
CA ALA A 57 7.19 -2.00 10.23
C ALA A 57 8.72 -2.06 10.11
N ALA A 58 9.24 -2.96 9.26
CA ALA A 58 10.66 -3.05 8.93
C ALA A 58 11.12 -1.99 7.91
N MET A 59 10.20 -1.26 7.27
CA MET A 59 10.57 -0.20 6.33
C MET A 59 11.25 0.96 7.07
N PRO A 60 12.23 1.64 6.42
CA PRO A 60 12.83 2.84 6.97
C PRO A 60 11.78 3.90 7.29
N ALA A 61 11.97 4.63 8.39
CA ALA A 61 11.15 5.80 8.69
C ALA A 61 11.26 6.84 7.57
N THR A 62 10.23 7.65 7.37
CA THR A 62 10.19 8.67 6.30
C THR A 62 11.41 9.60 6.32
N ALA A 63 11.95 9.91 7.50
CA ALA A 63 13.15 10.73 7.65
C ALA A 63 14.39 10.13 6.95
N ALA A 64 14.44 8.81 6.75
CA ALA A 64 15.52 8.15 6.01
C ALA A 64 15.55 8.53 4.52
N ALA A 65 14.47 9.10 3.97
CA ALA A 65 14.45 9.63 2.61
C ALA A 65 15.18 10.97 2.47
N VAL A 66 15.39 11.72 3.57
CA VAL A 66 15.95 13.08 3.53
C VAL A 66 17.35 13.13 2.90
N PRO A 67 18.33 12.29 3.30
CA PRO A 67 19.66 12.33 2.68
C PRO A 67 19.63 12.03 1.17
N ALA A 68 18.70 11.17 0.72
CA ALA A 68 18.53 10.88 -0.69
C ALA A 68 18.01 12.10 -1.47
N LEU A 69 17.05 12.83 -0.89
CA LEU A 69 16.52 14.06 -1.46
C LEU A 69 17.59 15.17 -1.51
N GLU A 70 18.37 15.34 -0.44
CA GLU A 70 19.48 16.31 -0.39
C GLU A 70 20.53 16.03 -1.47
N SER A 71 20.88 14.75 -1.66
CA SER A 71 21.81 14.31 -2.72
C SER A 71 21.28 14.64 -4.13
N LEU A 72 20.00 14.38 -4.39
CA LEU A 72 19.36 14.69 -5.67
C LEU A 72 19.35 16.20 -5.95
N VAL A 73 19.08 17.03 -4.94
CA VAL A 73 19.16 18.49 -5.06
C VAL A 73 20.59 18.94 -5.35
N GLY A 74 21.58 18.39 -4.64
CA GLY A 74 23.00 18.68 -4.88
C GLY A 74 23.45 18.33 -6.30
N ALA A 75 23.06 17.16 -6.80
CA ALA A 75 23.33 16.73 -8.17
C ALA A 75 22.66 17.62 -9.23
N GLY A 76 21.41 18.02 -8.98
CA GLY A 76 20.67 18.94 -9.86
C GLY A 76 21.33 20.33 -9.96
N ILE A 77 21.76 20.90 -8.83
CA ILE A 77 22.46 22.19 -8.79
C ILE A 77 23.79 22.12 -9.53
N ALA A 78 24.55 21.03 -9.36
CA ALA A 78 25.81 20.83 -10.07
C ALA A 78 25.60 20.73 -11.59
N GLY A 79 24.59 19.99 -12.05
CA GLY A 79 24.24 19.89 -13.46
C GLY A 79 23.79 21.22 -14.08
N GLN A 80 22.99 22.01 -13.35
CA GLN A 80 22.52 23.33 -13.79
C GLN A 80 23.67 24.34 -13.98
N ARG A 81 24.67 24.31 -13.09
CA ARG A 81 25.87 25.18 -13.17
C ARG A 81 26.74 24.89 -14.38
N VAL A 82 26.85 23.63 -14.81
CA VAL A 82 27.63 23.22 -15.99
C VAL A 82 26.96 23.64 -17.30
N LEU A 83 25.62 23.70 -17.34
CA LEU A 83 24.87 24.11 -18.54
C LEU A 83 24.78 25.63 -18.73
N SER A 84 25.10 26.41 -17.69
CA SER A 84 25.00 27.87 -17.69
C SER A 84 26.36 28.57 -17.91
N SER A 85 27.42 27.80 -18.19
CA SER A 85 28.80 28.25 -18.45
C SER A 85 29.24 27.86 -19.85
#